data_AF-A0A3L6JAU9-F1
#
_entry.id   AF-A0A3L6JAU9-F1
#
_cell.length_a   1.000
_cell.length_b   1.000
_cell.length_c   1.000
_cell.angle_alpha   90.00
_cell.angle_beta   90.00
_cell.angle_gamma   90.00
#
_symmetry.space_group_name_H-M   'P 1'
#
loop_
_entity.id
_entity.type
_entity.pdbx_description
1 polymer ?
#
loop_
_entity_poly.entity_id
_entity_poly.type
_entity_poly.pdbx_seq_one_letter_code
_entity_poly.pdbx_strand_id
1 'polypeptide(L)'
;MTSAVDKGVEDVIRFGLGARNWLIAQFSGADELYTWKPPGGGRSAEEMITHVAWAVSAACSGTAAELGLVLKEPEITEQEGIAARLKAEVSASYELFAELCEKMDESMLKKTINLPPPARVKEGTVERMLRIIAGYHVVHHAGQVAMVLSMARKAR
;
A
#
# COMPACT_ATOMS: atom_id res chain seq x y z
N MET A 1 27.55 -19.49 -8.17
CA MET A 1 26.69 -19.17 -9.33
C MET A 1 25.40 -18.58 -8.80
N THR A 2 25.34 -17.26 -8.64
CA THR A 2 24.10 -16.51 -8.37
C THR A 2 23.38 -16.35 -9.69
N SER A 3 22.35 -17.15 -9.92
CA SER A 3 21.57 -17.14 -11.16
C SER A 3 20.91 -15.77 -11.33
N ALA A 4 20.67 -15.37 -12.58
CA ALA A 4 19.89 -14.18 -12.95
C ALA A 4 18.40 -14.32 -12.60
N VAL A 5 18.07 -15.17 -11.63
CA VAL A 5 16.74 -15.51 -11.15
C VAL A 5 16.47 -14.53 -9.99
N ASP A 6 15.45 -13.69 -10.16
CA ASP A 6 14.76 -12.87 -9.14
C ASP A 6 15.04 -11.36 -9.09
N LYS A 7 15.81 -10.77 -10.01
CA LYS A 7 16.03 -9.30 -10.02
C LYS A 7 14.73 -8.51 -10.18
N GLY A 8 13.80 -9.02 -11.00
CA GLY A 8 12.52 -8.34 -11.21
C GLY A 8 11.64 -8.31 -9.96
N VAL A 9 11.62 -9.41 -9.19
CA VAL A 9 10.85 -9.51 -7.94
C VAL A 9 11.45 -8.62 -6.87
N GLU A 10 12.78 -8.65 -6.72
CA GLU A 10 13.51 -7.80 -5.78
C GLU A 10 13.25 -6.30 -6.04
N ASP A 11 13.23 -5.90 -7.32
CA ASP A 11 12.94 -4.52 -7.71
C ASP A 11 11.51 -4.09 -7.36
N VAL A 12 10.52 -4.98 -7.52
CA VAL A 12 9.12 -4.73 -7.13
C VAL A 12 9.01 -4.58 -5.61
N ILE A 13 9.63 -5.49 -4.85
CA ILE A 13 9.67 -5.44 -3.38
C ILE A 13 10.29 -4.12 -2.91
N ARG A 14 11.49 -3.81 -3.39
CA ARG A 14 12.23 -2.61 -3.00
C ARG A 14 11.44 -1.33 -3.29
N PHE A 15 10.81 -1.27 -4.46
CA PHE A 15 9.97 -0.13 -4.83
C PHE A 15 8.75 0.01 -3.89
N GLY A 16 8.04 -1.09 -3.63
CA GLY A 16 6.88 -1.10 -2.73
C GLY A 16 7.25 -0.72 -1.29
N LEU A 17 8.31 -1.31 -0.73
CA LEU A 17 8.79 -0.98 0.62
C LEU A 17 9.28 0.48 0.72
N GLY A 18 9.86 1.02 -0.35
CA GLY A 18 10.20 2.43 -0.45
C GLY A 18 8.96 3.33 -0.36
N ALA A 19 7.89 2.98 -1.08
CA ALA A 19 6.62 3.70 -1.02
C ALA A 19 5.95 3.64 0.36
N ARG A 20 5.95 2.46 1.00
CA ARG A 20 5.51 2.28 2.39
C ARG A 20 6.25 3.22 3.34
N ASN A 21 7.59 3.21 3.28
CA ASN A 21 8.42 4.04 4.15
C ASN A 21 8.16 5.52 3.91
N TRP A 22 7.95 5.92 2.66
CA TRP A 22 7.59 7.29 2.33
C TRP A 22 6.24 7.69 2.93
N LEU A 23 5.21 6.83 2.88
CA LEU A 23 3.93 7.07 3.53
C LEU A 23 4.08 7.19 5.06
N ILE A 24 4.77 6.23 5.69
CA ILE A 24 5.00 6.23 7.15
C ILE A 24 5.75 7.48 7.60
N ALA A 25 6.70 7.98 6.79
CA ALA A 25 7.44 9.21 7.09
C ALA A 25 6.56 10.46 7.18
N GLN A 26 5.33 10.44 6.63
CA GLN A 26 4.40 11.56 6.73
C GLN A 26 3.66 11.61 8.07
N PHE A 27 3.63 10.50 8.81
CA PHE A 27 2.95 10.41 10.10
C PHE A 27 3.64 11.34 11.09
N SER A 28 2.93 12.38 11.52
CA SER A 28 3.46 13.41 12.39
C SER A 28 2.36 14.07 13.23
N GLY A 29 2.70 14.44 14.46
CA GLY A 29 1.83 15.19 15.37
C GLY A 29 0.81 14.33 16.13
N ALA A 30 -0.14 15.02 16.77
CA ALA A 30 -1.16 14.40 17.63
C ALA A 30 -2.29 13.73 16.83
N ASP A 31 -2.92 12.72 17.42
CA ASP A 31 -3.96 11.87 16.78
C ASP A 31 -5.12 12.66 16.17
N GLU A 32 -5.55 13.70 16.84
CA GLU A 32 -6.55 14.68 16.43
C GLU A 32 -6.27 15.39 15.09
N LEU A 33 -5.01 15.42 14.63
CA LEU A 33 -4.69 15.94 13.30
C LEU A 33 -5.07 14.97 12.18
N TYR A 34 -5.10 13.67 12.48
CA TYR A 34 -5.40 12.63 11.48
C TYR A 34 -6.89 12.58 11.14
N THR A 35 -7.75 12.98 12.07
CA THR A 35 -9.21 13.02 11.90
C THR A 35 -9.70 14.35 11.33
N TRP A 36 -8.85 15.38 11.29
CA TRP A 36 -9.20 16.70 10.73
C TRP A 36 -9.55 16.61 9.25
N LYS A 37 -10.62 17.30 8.84
CA LYS A 37 -11.09 17.36 7.45
C LYS A 37 -10.94 18.78 6.89
N PRO A 38 -10.51 18.94 5.62
CA PRO A 38 -10.47 20.25 4.97
C PRO A 38 -11.85 20.92 4.90
N PRO A 39 -11.95 22.24 5.13
CA PRO A 39 -13.23 22.96 5.14
C PRO A 39 -13.92 23.03 3.77
N GLY A 40 -13.16 22.91 2.67
CA GLY A 40 -13.69 22.85 1.30
C GLY A 40 -14.24 21.48 0.89
N GLY A 41 -14.34 20.53 1.83
CA GLY A 41 -14.59 19.12 1.54
C GLY A 41 -13.30 18.36 1.22
N GLY A 42 -13.34 17.05 1.41
CA GLY A 42 -12.19 16.17 1.22
C GLY A 42 -12.15 15.04 2.25
N ARG A 43 -11.10 14.22 2.15
CA ARG A 43 -10.81 13.14 3.09
C ARG A 43 -9.84 13.60 4.17
N SER A 44 -9.95 13.04 5.37
CA SER A 44 -8.93 13.18 6.42
C SER A 44 -7.68 12.36 6.08
N ALA A 45 -6.60 12.58 6.81
CA ALA A 45 -5.39 11.76 6.66
C ALA A 45 -5.65 10.30 7.05
N GLU A 46 -6.46 10.07 8.10
CA GLU A 46 -6.91 8.73 8.49
C GLU A 46 -7.64 8.01 7.35
N GLU A 47 -8.64 8.65 6.73
CA GLU A 47 -9.40 8.06 5.63
C GLU A 47 -8.50 7.71 4.43
N MET A 48 -7.48 8.52 4.15
CA MET A 48 -6.51 8.25 3.08
C MET A 48 -5.59 7.07 3.43
N ILE A 49 -5.07 7.01 4.64
CA ILE A 49 -4.14 5.96 5.07
C ILE A 49 -4.86 4.60 5.15
N THR A 50 -6.04 4.55 5.77
CA THR A 50 -6.86 3.33 5.81
C THR A 50 -7.21 2.86 4.40
N HIS A 51 -7.55 3.78 3.49
CA HIS A 51 -7.77 3.43 2.08
C HIS A 51 -6.54 2.79 1.43
N VAL A 52 -5.33 3.32 1.67
CA VAL A 52 -4.09 2.73 1.15
C VAL A 52 -3.87 1.33 1.68
N ALA A 53 -3.96 1.13 3.00
CA ALA A 53 -3.76 -0.18 3.62
C ALA A 53 -4.72 -1.22 3.03
N TRP A 54 -6.00 -0.88 2.90
CA TRP A 54 -7.01 -1.76 2.31
C TRP A 54 -6.77 -2.04 0.84
N ALA A 55 -6.42 -1.01 0.05
CA ALA A 55 -6.19 -1.15 -1.38
C ALA A 55 -4.99 -2.07 -1.68
N VAL A 56 -3.90 -1.93 -0.92
CA VAL A 56 -2.73 -2.81 -1.01
C VAL A 56 -3.10 -4.24 -0.62
N SER A 57 -3.75 -4.44 0.53
CA SER A 57 -4.15 -5.78 0.98
C SER A 57 -5.09 -6.47 -0.02
N ALA A 58 -6.11 -5.78 -0.49
CA ALA A 58 -7.07 -6.32 -1.46
C ALA A 58 -6.40 -6.69 -2.78
N ALA A 59 -5.47 -5.87 -3.28
CA ALA A 59 -4.74 -6.17 -4.50
C ALA A 59 -3.78 -7.35 -4.33
N CYS A 60 -3.13 -7.50 -3.16
CA CYS A 60 -2.28 -8.64 -2.87
C CYS A 60 -3.09 -9.94 -2.81
N SER A 61 -4.20 -9.95 -2.08
CA SER A 61 -5.10 -11.10 -1.99
C SER A 61 -5.70 -11.47 -3.34
N GLY A 62 -6.15 -10.49 -4.12
CA GLY A 62 -6.68 -10.71 -5.47
C GLY A 62 -5.63 -11.29 -6.41
N THR A 63 -4.42 -10.74 -6.40
CA THR A 63 -3.29 -11.25 -7.20
C THR A 63 -2.91 -12.67 -6.78
N ALA A 64 -2.86 -12.95 -5.48
CA ALA A 64 -2.57 -14.29 -4.97
C ALA A 64 -3.61 -15.31 -5.44
N ALA A 65 -4.90 -14.96 -5.38
CA ALA A 65 -5.98 -15.83 -5.84
C ALA A 65 -5.85 -16.15 -7.35
N GLU A 66 -5.59 -15.15 -8.19
CA GLU A 66 -5.36 -15.33 -9.64
C GLU A 66 -4.13 -16.20 -9.95
N LEU A 67 -3.12 -16.17 -9.07
CA LEU A 67 -1.90 -16.97 -9.21
C LEU A 67 -2.00 -18.36 -8.54
N GLY A 68 -3.08 -18.66 -7.82
CA GLY A 68 -3.22 -19.90 -7.04
C GLY A 68 -2.31 -19.96 -5.82
N LEU A 69 -1.93 -18.81 -5.26
CA LEU A 69 -1.09 -18.69 -4.07
C LEU A 69 -1.96 -18.50 -2.81
N VAL A 70 -1.51 -19.09 -1.71
CA VAL A 70 -2.12 -18.87 -0.38
C VAL A 70 -1.22 -17.91 0.39
N LEU A 71 -1.77 -16.80 0.87
CA LEU A 71 -1.10 -15.86 1.76
C LEU A 71 -1.59 -16.04 3.20
N LYS A 72 -0.76 -15.67 4.18
CA LYS A 72 -1.16 -15.66 5.58
C LYS A 72 -1.81 -14.33 5.91
N GLU A 73 -2.84 -14.37 6.73
CA GLU A 73 -3.42 -13.15 7.28
C GLU A 73 -2.43 -12.53 8.28
N PRO A 74 -2.01 -11.27 8.09
CA PRO A 74 -1.09 -10.61 9.01
C PRO A 74 -1.81 -10.30 10.33
N GLU A 75 -1.13 -10.51 11.45
CA GLU A 75 -1.66 -10.19 12.77
C GLU A 75 -1.57 -8.67 13.02
N ILE A 76 -2.72 -8.02 13.19
CA ILE A 76 -2.78 -6.62 13.62
C ILE A 76 -2.95 -6.62 15.13
N THR A 77 -1.88 -6.29 15.86
CA THR A 77 -1.95 -6.08 17.30
C THR A 77 -2.74 -4.81 17.61
N GLU A 78 -3.54 -4.83 18.67
CA GLU A 78 -4.23 -3.62 19.14
C GLU A 78 -3.20 -2.56 19.53
N GLN A 79 -3.33 -1.37 18.95
CA GLN A 79 -2.44 -0.24 19.21
C GLN A 79 -3.24 0.90 19.82
N GLU A 80 -2.70 1.51 20.88
CA GLU A 80 -3.26 2.73 21.45
C GLU A 80 -2.91 3.93 20.57
N GLY A 81 -3.94 4.70 20.19
CA GLY A 81 -3.79 5.91 19.40
C GLY A 81 -3.95 5.69 17.89
N ILE A 82 -4.47 6.71 17.22
CA ILE A 82 -4.80 6.68 15.78
C ILE A 82 -3.55 6.48 14.95
N ALA A 83 -2.48 7.24 15.22
CA ALA A 83 -1.25 7.14 14.44
C ALA A 83 -0.59 5.74 14.55
N ALA A 84 -0.62 5.12 15.73
CA ALA A 84 -0.04 3.80 15.95
C ALA A 84 -0.85 2.71 15.24
N ARG A 85 -2.18 2.73 15.39
CA ARG A 85 -3.10 1.81 14.67
C ARG A 85 -2.89 1.90 13.16
N LEU A 86 -2.89 3.11 12.61
CA LEU A 86 -2.72 3.33 11.18
C LEU A 86 -1.35 2.84 10.66
N LYS A 87 -0.27 2.99 11.45
CA LYS A 87 1.04 2.42 11.11
C LYS A 87 1.01 0.89 11.11
N ALA A 88 0.34 0.28 12.08
CA ALA A 88 0.18 -1.17 12.14
C ALA A 88 -0.61 -1.69 10.92
N GLU A 89 -1.72 -1.06 10.54
CA GLU A 89 -2.51 -1.40 9.35
C GLU A 89 -1.67 -1.32 8.06
N VAL A 90 -0.90 -0.23 7.88
CA VAL A 90 0.01 -0.11 6.73
C VAL A 90 1.09 -1.18 6.77
N SER A 91 1.67 -1.46 7.93
CA SER A 91 2.74 -2.46 8.06
C SER A 91 2.23 -3.86 7.72
N ALA A 92 1.09 -4.26 8.27
CA ALA A 92 0.41 -5.52 7.97
C ALA A 92 0.10 -5.67 6.47
N SER A 93 -0.40 -4.62 5.82
CA SER A 93 -0.66 -4.66 4.36
C SER A 93 0.62 -4.89 3.53
N TYR A 94 1.77 -4.38 4.01
CA TYR A 94 3.04 -4.55 3.34
C TYR A 94 3.79 -5.83 3.72
N GLU A 95 3.48 -6.44 4.85
CA GLU A 95 3.87 -7.82 5.16
C GLU A 95 3.19 -8.78 4.20
N LEU A 96 1.89 -8.59 3.94
CA LEU A 96 1.14 -9.37 2.94
C LEU A 96 1.72 -9.18 1.52
N PHE A 97 2.09 -7.95 1.16
CA PHE A 97 2.76 -7.65 -0.11
C PHE A 97 4.13 -8.33 -0.22
N ALA A 98 4.94 -8.28 0.84
CA ALA A 98 6.24 -8.94 0.86
C ALA A 98 6.08 -10.46 0.72
N GLU A 99 5.17 -11.08 1.48
CA GLU A 99 4.89 -12.52 1.37
C GLU A 99 4.44 -12.90 -0.04
N LEU A 100 3.55 -12.10 -0.67
CA LEU A 100 3.16 -12.34 -2.06
C LEU A 100 4.37 -12.33 -2.99
N CYS A 101 5.24 -11.32 -2.87
CA CYS A 101 6.42 -11.22 -3.73
C CYS A 101 7.41 -12.37 -3.50
N GLU A 102 7.63 -12.78 -2.25
CA GLU A 102 8.50 -13.91 -1.90
C GLU A 102 8.00 -15.26 -2.46
N LYS A 103 6.70 -15.39 -2.71
CA LYS A 103 6.10 -16.60 -3.30
C LYS A 103 6.04 -16.59 -4.83
N MET A 104 6.37 -15.48 -5.47
CA MET A 104 6.35 -15.35 -6.92
C MET A 104 7.73 -15.56 -7.53
N ASP A 105 7.74 -16.10 -8.74
CA ASP A 105 8.91 -16.06 -9.63
C ASP A 105 8.74 -15.00 -10.74
N GLU A 106 9.81 -14.74 -11.51
CA GLU A 106 9.77 -13.78 -12.61
C GLU A 106 8.75 -14.13 -13.71
N SER A 107 8.38 -15.40 -13.88
CA SER A 107 7.37 -15.81 -14.86
C SER A 107 5.98 -15.38 -14.43
N MET A 108 5.68 -15.42 -13.12
CA MET A 108 4.42 -14.95 -12.55
C MET A 108 4.26 -13.44 -12.71
N LEU A 109 5.34 -12.66 -12.54
CA LEU A 109 5.33 -11.21 -12.75
C LEU A 109 4.86 -10.81 -14.15
N LYS A 110 5.15 -11.64 -15.16
CA LYS A 110 4.82 -11.40 -16.57
C LYS A 110 3.41 -11.87 -16.94
N LYS A 111 2.72 -12.61 -16.06
CA LYS A 111 1.33 -13.02 -16.30
C LYS A 111 0.42 -11.79 -16.33
N THR A 112 -0.49 -11.77 -17.29
CA THR A 112 -1.53 -10.75 -17.37
C THR A 112 -2.70 -11.18 -16.50
N ILE A 113 -3.14 -10.31 -15.60
CA ILE A 113 -4.33 -10.49 -14.77
C ILE A 113 -5.38 -9.45 -15.12
N ASN A 114 -6.65 -9.80 -14.89
CA ASN A 114 -7.76 -8.88 -15.04
C ASN A 114 -7.86 -8.01 -13.80
N LEU A 115 -8.07 -6.70 -13.99
CA LEU A 115 -8.43 -5.83 -12.89
C LEU A 115 -9.95 -5.89 -12.66
N PRO A 116 -10.41 -5.98 -11.40
CA PRO A 116 -11.84 -5.98 -11.12
C PRO A 116 -12.47 -4.65 -11.58
N PRO A 117 -13.69 -4.68 -12.17
CA PRO A 117 -14.39 -3.47 -12.54
C PRO A 117 -14.72 -2.61 -11.29
N PRO A 118 -14.73 -1.27 -11.39
CA PRO A 118 -14.58 -0.44 -12.59
C PRO A 118 -13.13 0.07 -12.79
N ALA A 119 -12.24 -0.76 -13.34
CA ALA A 119 -10.91 -0.33 -13.73
C ALA A 119 -10.90 0.24 -15.17
N ARG A 120 -10.29 1.41 -15.38
CA ARG A 120 -10.04 1.96 -16.73
C ARG A 120 -9.04 1.14 -17.53
N VAL A 121 -8.15 0.47 -16.81
CA VAL A 121 -7.21 -0.53 -17.35
C VAL A 121 -7.87 -1.88 -17.07
N LYS A 122 -8.28 -2.61 -18.12
CA LYS A 122 -8.98 -3.89 -17.95
C LYS A 122 -8.03 -5.04 -17.59
N GLU A 123 -6.81 -4.96 -18.08
CA GLU A 123 -5.79 -5.99 -17.95
C GLU A 123 -4.39 -5.38 -17.79
N GLY A 124 -3.50 -6.09 -17.11
CA GLY A 124 -2.11 -5.69 -16.96
C GLY A 124 -1.26 -6.83 -16.39
N THR A 125 0.06 -6.73 -16.57
CA THR A 125 0.98 -7.71 -15.95
C THR A 125 0.94 -7.59 -14.44
N VAL A 126 1.11 -8.70 -13.73
CA VAL A 126 1.20 -8.72 -12.25
C VAL A 126 2.19 -7.68 -11.75
N GLU A 127 3.38 -7.61 -12.36
CA GLU A 127 4.38 -6.59 -12.03
C GLU A 127 3.80 -5.17 -12.09
N ARG A 128 3.14 -4.83 -13.21
CA ARG A 128 2.58 -3.49 -13.41
C ARG A 128 1.52 -3.19 -12.36
N MET A 129 0.70 -4.17 -12.00
CA MET A 129 -0.37 -4.01 -11.01
C MET A 129 0.20 -3.77 -9.62
N LEU A 130 1.18 -4.56 -9.22
CA LEU A 130 1.86 -4.40 -7.94
C LEU A 130 2.61 -3.06 -7.84
N ARG A 131 3.32 -2.64 -8.90
CA ARG A 131 3.97 -1.32 -8.93
C ARG A 131 2.96 -0.17 -8.84
N ILE A 132 1.81 -0.29 -9.48
CA ILE A 132 0.77 0.75 -9.40
C ILE A 132 0.19 0.83 -7.99
N ILE A 133 -0.24 -0.29 -7.42
CA ILE A 133 -1.00 -0.27 -6.16
C ILE A 133 -0.12 -0.16 -4.92
N ALA A 134 0.95 -0.94 -4.83
CA ALA A 134 1.86 -0.94 -3.68
C ALA A 134 2.99 0.10 -3.81
N GLY A 135 3.04 0.83 -4.93
CA GLY A 135 4.05 1.84 -5.20
C GLY A 135 3.45 3.20 -5.49
N TYR A 136 3.08 3.44 -6.76
CA TYR A 136 2.65 4.77 -7.23
C TYR A 136 1.42 5.32 -6.49
N HIS A 137 0.40 4.48 -6.24
CA HIS A 137 -0.80 4.85 -5.49
C HIS A 137 -0.47 5.27 -4.06
N VAL A 138 0.44 4.53 -3.40
CA VAL A 138 0.89 4.85 -2.05
C VAL A 138 1.70 6.15 -2.00
N VAL A 139 2.62 6.37 -2.94
CA VAL A 139 3.39 7.63 -3.03
C VAL A 139 2.46 8.82 -3.29
N HIS A 140 1.46 8.66 -4.15
CA HIS A 140 0.44 9.69 -4.39
C HIS A 140 -0.31 10.05 -3.11
N HIS A 141 -0.81 9.07 -2.37
CA HIS A 141 -1.52 9.32 -1.11
C HIS A 141 -0.62 9.82 0.01
N ALA A 142 0.65 9.43 0.06
CA ALA A 142 1.63 10.01 0.98
C ALA A 142 1.74 11.53 0.80
N GLY A 143 1.80 12.01 -0.46
CA GLY A 143 1.78 13.44 -0.74
C GLY A 143 0.50 14.13 -0.23
N GLN A 144 -0.68 13.51 -0.44
CA GLN A 144 -1.95 14.05 0.06
C GLN A 144 -2.01 14.08 1.60
N VAL A 145 -1.55 13.02 2.27
CA VAL A 145 -1.46 12.94 3.74
C VAL A 145 -0.57 14.05 4.28
N ALA A 146 0.60 14.26 3.68
CA ALA A 146 1.52 15.32 4.09
C ALA A 146 0.87 16.71 3.99
N MET A 147 0.14 16.97 2.90
CA MET A 147 -0.60 18.21 2.70
C MET A 147 -1.71 18.39 3.72
N VAL A 148 -2.55 17.37 3.93
CA VAL A 148 -3.69 17.42 4.87
C VAL A 148 -3.19 17.65 6.30
N LEU A 149 -2.18 16.91 6.74
CA LEU A 149 -1.59 17.10 8.08
C LEU A 149 -0.97 18.49 8.23
N SER A 150 -0.35 19.04 7.18
CA SER A 150 0.18 20.41 7.19
C SER A 150 -0.93 21.45 7.31
N MET A 151 -2.05 21.27 6.61
CA MET A 151 -3.22 22.15 6.71
C MET A 151 -3.88 22.06 8.09
N ALA A 152 -4.05 20.85 8.63
CA ALA A 152 -4.61 20.62 9.96
C ALA A 152 -3.80 21.34 11.05
N ARG A 153 -2.47 21.33 10.95
CA ARG A 153 -1.59 22.07 11.87
C ARG A 153 -1.73 23.58 11.76
N LYS A 154 -1.94 24.11 10.56
CA LYS A 154 -2.11 25.56 10.32
C LYS A 154 -3.50 26.08 10.68
N ALA A 155 -4.50 25.19 10.75
CA ALA A 155 -5.86 25.53 11.14
C ALA A 155 -6.04 25.63 12.67
N ARG A 156 -4.96 25.40 13.43
CA ARG A 156 -4.87 25.52 14.89
C ARG A 156 -3.97 26.69 15.22
#